data_AF-A0AAE1LKL5-F1
#
_entry.id   AF-A0AAE1LKL5-F1
#
_cell.length_a   1.000
_cell.length_b   1.000
_cell.length_c   1.000
_cell.angle_alpha   90.00
_cell.angle_beta   90.00
_cell.angle_gamma   90.00
#
_symmetry.space_group_name_H-M   'P 1'
#
loop_
_entity.id
_entity.type
_entity.pdbx_description
1 polymer ?
#
loop_
_entity_poly.entity_id
_entity_poly.type
_entity_poly.pdbx_seq_one_letter_code
_entity_poly.pdbx_strand_id
1 'polypeptide(L)'
;MGDMLIYTTGGPCSSSCRAGDSCFHRKLKQSGVCRELANCPGAQVGAQQCPYRRGDSVATVCCAAPAAPAAPAAPAAPAAPAAPAAPAAPSSEQGVKGSSARPCYQLLERPEETEPPRGGPPGTVAKAMCQRYARLTCERKRLAFPFDELTVVDHCESHNRTDQLIIGGRTARPKEYPHMALLGYGDQPDIQFLCGGSLISPNFVLTAAHCVHSSGAGDVRWVLLGTRGRPDRAAAMAAQSQDRQDRPQLLAVEQRLKHPEYDPPAKYHDIALLRLAADAKFDEGFVRPACLGLEPRVEEQHRTATATGWGVTDWDGEQSNLLMTVTLNLTSMSGCREAYARASQGGSAIPNGILDSHLCAGSPGKDSCEGDSGGPLQLFPSSPYCMFHVVGVVSFGHFCGFDTPGVYARVAHYLPWIERTVWPPAARPPRPEVSYRNRKRRGGPSLAKIV
;
A
#
# COMPACT_ATOMS: atom_id res chain seq x y z
N MET A 1 -10.26 -46.66 -29.85
CA MET A 1 -8.81 -46.45 -30.10
C MET A 1 -8.34 -45.45 -29.07
N GLY A 2 -7.37 -45.85 -28.25
CA GLY A 2 -7.12 -45.27 -26.93
C GLY A 2 -6.66 -43.82 -26.95
N ASP A 3 -7.21 -43.03 -26.03
CA ASP A 3 -6.78 -41.66 -25.79
C ASP A 3 -5.37 -41.67 -25.19
N MET A 4 -4.42 -41.11 -25.94
CA MET A 4 -3.01 -41.03 -25.59
C MET A 4 -2.81 -39.94 -24.52
N LEU A 5 -2.29 -40.34 -23.36
CA LEU A 5 -2.23 -39.54 -22.12
C LEU A 5 -0.97 -38.66 -22.03
N ILE A 6 -1.09 -37.43 -21.51
CA ILE A 6 0.01 -36.46 -21.36
C ILE A 6 0.02 -35.81 -19.96
N TYR A 7 1.23 -35.53 -19.45
CA TYR A 7 1.60 -35.14 -18.09
C TYR A 7 2.08 -33.67 -18.04
N THR A 8 1.63 -32.85 -17.09
CA THR A 8 2.26 -31.53 -16.79
C THR A 8 2.70 -31.45 -15.34
N THR A 9 3.78 -30.72 -15.05
CA THR A 9 4.24 -30.46 -13.66
C THR A 9 4.20 -28.95 -13.36
N GLY A 10 3.04 -28.44 -12.94
CA GLY A 10 2.99 -27.21 -12.13
C GLY A 10 2.19 -25.98 -12.61
N GLY A 11 1.18 -26.12 -13.49
CA GLY A 11 0.27 -25.03 -13.86
C GLY A 11 -0.92 -25.50 -14.72
N PRO A 12 -1.96 -24.65 -14.99
CA PRO A 12 -3.05 -25.00 -15.90
C PRO A 12 -2.51 -25.31 -17.30
N CYS A 13 -3.19 -26.17 -18.06
CA CYS A 13 -2.75 -26.87 -19.29
C CYS A 13 -2.31 -25.98 -20.49
N SER A 14 -1.43 -24.99 -20.30
CA SER A 14 -1.00 -24.03 -21.34
C SER A 14 0.46 -23.58 -21.24
N SER A 15 1.31 -24.19 -20.40
CA SER A 15 2.74 -23.87 -20.44
C SER A 15 3.39 -24.53 -21.66
N SER A 16 3.72 -23.72 -22.67
CA SER A 16 4.50 -24.13 -23.83
C SER A 16 5.93 -24.51 -23.41
N CYS A 17 6.15 -25.80 -23.16
CA CYS A 17 7.48 -26.40 -22.94
C CYS A 17 7.89 -27.04 -24.27
N ARG A 18 8.92 -26.51 -24.95
CA ARG A 18 9.46 -27.08 -26.19
C ARG A 18 10.58 -28.06 -25.87
N ALA A 19 10.75 -29.08 -26.70
CA ALA A 19 11.81 -30.07 -26.51
C ALA A 19 13.19 -29.39 -26.46
N GLY A 20 13.95 -29.64 -25.40
CA GLY A 20 15.26 -29.01 -25.15
C GLY A 20 15.24 -27.84 -24.16
N ASP A 21 14.07 -27.26 -23.84
CA ASP A 21 13.99 -26.15 -22.88
C ASP A 21 14.37 -26.60 -21.46
N SER A 22 15.07 -25.73 -20.73
CA SER A 22 15.27 -25.91 -19.29
C SER A 22 13.94 -25.76 -18.57
N CYS A 23 13.64 -26.69 -17.67
CA CYS A 23 12.42 -26.68 -16.87
C CYS A 23 12.73 -26.99 -15.41
N PHE A 24 11.81 -26.71 -14.51
CA PHE A 24 11.97 -27.02 -13.10
C PHE A 24 10.86 -27.97 -12.64
N HIS A 25 11.24 -29.17 -12.19
CA HIS A 25 10.31 -30.20 -11.76
C HIS A 25 9.82 -29.90 -10.33
N ARG A 26 8.69 -29.20 -10.20
CA ARG A 26 8.18 -28.71 -8.89
C ARG A 26 8.06 -29.78 -7.80
N LYS A 27 7.64 -31.01 -8.13
CA LYS A 27 7.51 -32.11 -7.15
C LYS A 27 8.84 -32.65 -6.63
N LEU A 28 9.86 -32.72 -7.49
CA LEU A 28 11.18 -33.23 -7.14
C LEU A 28 12.11 -32.09 -6.67
N LYS A 29 11.66 -30.83 -6.80
CA LYS A 29 12.43 -29.61 -6.54
C LYS A 29 13.80 -29.61 -7.24
N GLN A 30 13.84 -30.14 -8.46
CA GLN A 30 15.06 -30.29 -9.25
C GLN A 30 14.89 -29.69 -10.64
N SER A 31 15.99 -29.16 -11.17
CA SER A 31 16.07 -28.73 -12.57
C SER A 31 16.02 -29.94 -13.50
N GLY A 32 15.39 -29.75 -14.65
CA GLY A 32 15.20 -30.77 -15.66
C GLY A 32 15.22 -30.18 -17.07
N VAL A 33 15.00 -31.05 -18.05
CA VAL A 33 14.92 -30.67 -19.47
C VAL A 33 13.61 -31.16 -20.05
N CYS A 34 12.93 -30.30 -20.80
CA CYS A 34 11.75 -30.63 -21.57
C CYS A 34 12.09 -31.71 -22.62
N ARG A 35 11.49 -32.89 -22.54
CA ARG A 35 11.68 -33.99 -23.50
C ARG A 35 10.37 -34.67 -23.82
N GLU A 36 10.32 -35.39 -24.93
CA GLU A 36 9.18 -36.25 -25.23
C GLU A 36 8.97 -37.29 -24.14
N LEU A 37 7.71 -37.62 -23.86
CA LEU A 37 7.34 -38.57 -22.82
C LEU A 37 8.06 -39.93 -22.96
N ALA A 38 8.24 -40.41 -24.19
CA ALA A 38 8.94 -41.67 -24.48
C ALA A 38 10.41 -41.68 -23.99
N ASN A 39 11.01 -40.50 -23.86
CA ASN A 39 12.43 -40.30 -23.54
C ASN A 39 12.64 -39.81 -22.09
N CYS A 40 11.65 -40.03 -21.21
CA CYS A 40 11.60 -39.52 -19.84
C CYS A 40 11.42 -40.63 -18.78
N PRO A 41 12.46 -41.42 -18.47
CA PRO A 41 12.37 -42.44 -17.42
C PRO A 41 12.13 -41.78 -16.06
N GLY A 42 10.96 -41.97 -15.46
CA GLY A 42 10.54 -41.38 -14.18
C GLY A 42 9.27 -40.50 -14.22
N ALA A 43 8.71 -40.24 -15.40
CA ALA A 43 7.55 -39.34 -15.57
C ALA A 43 6.21 -39.85 -14.97
N GLN A 44 6.12 -41.09 -14.51
CA GLN A 44 4.86 -41.69 -14.04
C GLN A 44 4.50 -41.39 -12.57
N VAL A 45 5.35 -40.71 -11.81
CA VAL A 45 5.05 -40.41 -10.40
C VAL A 45 4.31 -39.07 -10.26
N GLY A 46 2.97 -39.14 -10.32
CA GLY A 46 2.08 -38.11 -9.79
C GLY A 46 1.61 -37.03 -10.77
N ALA A 47 1.13 -37.44 -11.94
CA ALA A 47 0.57 -36.61 -13.00
C ALA A 47 -0.90 -36.20 -12.79
N GLN A 48 -1.32 -35.10 -13.39
CA GLN A 48 -2.73 -34.69 -13.51
C GLN A 48 -3.16 -34.70 -14.99
N GLN A 49 -4.41 -35.10 -15.25
CA GLN A 49 -4.96 -35.32 -16.61
C GLN A 49 -5.43 -33.99 -17.25
N CYS A 50 -5.00 -33.71 -18.49
CA CYS A 50 -5.41 -32.53 -19.28
C CYS A 50 -5.99 -32.94 -20.65
N PRO A 51 -7.06 -32.29 -21.17
CA PRO A 51 -7.61 -32.59 -22.49
C PRO A 51 -6.73 -32.05 -23.63
N TYR A 52 -6.48 -32.89 -24.62
CA TYR A 52 -5.65 -32.59 -25.79
C TYR A 52 -6.51 -32.04 -26.95
N ARG A 53 -6.16 -30.85 -27.48
CA ARG A 53 -6.77 -30.35 -28.73
C ARG A 53 -6.04 -30.96 -29.93
N ARG A 54 -6.82 -31.60 -30.82
CA ARG A 54 -6.35 -32.23 -32.06
C ARG A 54 -5.40 -31.32 -32.85
N GLY A 55 -4.17 -31.77 -33.09
CA GLY A 55 -3.28 -31.19 -34.10
C GLY A 55 -1.78 -31.51 -33.96
N ASP A 56 -1.25 -31.60 -32.75
CA ASP A 56 0.22 -31.57 -32.52
C ASP A 56 0.80 -32.89 -32.00
N SER A 57 1.53 -33.61 -32.84
CA SER A 57 2.17 -34.88 -32.49
C SER A 57 3.14 -34.77 -31.30
N VAL A 58 2.86 -35.58 -30.26
CA VAL A 58 3.68 -35.94 -29.07
C VAL A 58 3.78 -34.92 -27.93
N ALA A 59 3.53 -35.38 -26.71
CA ALA A 59 3.75 -34.63 -25.47
C ALA A 59 5.20 -34.39 -25.13
N THR A 60 5.54 -33.13 -24.88
CA THR A 60 6.79 -32.74 -24.21
C THR A 60 6.53 -32.50 -22.72
N VAL A 61 7.35 -33.11 -21.85
CA VAL A 61 7.24 -33.08 -20.38
C VAL A 61 8.59 -32.71 -19.75
N CYS A 62 8.57 -32.17 -18.52
CA CYS A 62 9.80 -31.81 -17.81
C CYS A 62 10.46 -33.04 -17.15
N CYS A 63 11.64 -33.46 -17.62
CA CYS A 63 12.38 -34.61 -17.09
C CYS A 63 13.48 -34.17 -16.12
N ALA A 64 13.37 -34.58 -14.85
CA ALA A 64 14.42 -34.36 -13.85
C ALA A 64 15.68 -35.18 -14.19
N ALA A 65 16.86 -34.59 -13.98
CA ALA A 65 18.14 -35.29 -14.17
C ALA A 65 18.38 -36.33 -13.05
N PRO A 66 18.94 -37.52 -13.33
CA PRO A 66 19.27 -38.48 -12.28
C PRO A 66 20.35 -37.91 -11.34
N ALA A 67 20.14 -38.08 -10.03
CA ALA A 67 21.07 -37.62 -9.00
C ALA A 67 22.42 -38.35 -9.12
N ALA A 68 23.51 -37.59 -9.21
CA ALA A 68 24.86 -38.14 -9.13
C ALA A 68 25.13 -38.69 -7.71
N PRO A 69 25.80 -39.85 -7.56
CA PRO A 69 26.15 -40.37 -6.24
C PRO A 69 27.20 -39.48 -5.55
N ALA A 70 27.01 -39.26 -4.25
CA ALA A 70 27.88 -38.44 -3.41
C ALA A 70 29.29 -39.06 -3.28
N ALA A 71 30.32 -38.27 -3.57
CA ALA A 71 31.72 -38.63 -3.32
C ALA A 71 32.04 -38.48 -1.81
N PRO A 72 32.87 -39.37 -1.22
CA PRO A 72 33.18 -39.32 0.20
C PRO A 72 34.22 -38.23 0.52
N ALA A 73 34.11 -37.68 1.73
CA ALA A 73 34.96 -36.62 2.26
C ALA A 73 36.40 -37.10 2.56
N ALA A 74 37.39 -36.25 2.25
CA ALA A 74 38.79 -36.41 2.64
C ALA A 74 39.26 -35.18 3.46
N PRO A 75 40.25 -35.35 4.36
CA PRO A 75 40.41 -34.51 5.54
C PRO A 75 41.28 -33.25 5.32
N ALA A 76 41.18 -32.34 6.28
CA ALA A 76 41.77 -31.00 6.27
C ALA A 76 43.25 -30.96 6.73
N ALA A 77 44.04 -30.08 6.09
CA ALA A 77 45.09 -29.17 6.64
C ALA A 77 46.08 -28.75 5.52
N PRO A 78 46.92 -27.70 5.69
CA PRO A 78 46.73 -26.39 6.29
C PRO A 78 47.10 -25.23 5.30
N ALA A 79 47.00 -23.99 5.78
CA ALA A 79 47.08 -22.73 5.03
C ALA A 79 48.50 -22.20 4.72
N ALA A 80 48.66 -21.50 3.58
CA ALA A 80 49.43 -20.24 3.32
C ALA A 80 49.72 -20.07 1.81
N PRO A 81 50.17 -18.90 1.31
CA PRO A 81 49.60 -17.55 1.40
C PRO A 81 49.25 -16.96 0.01
N ALA A 82 48.53 -15.83 0.00
CA ALA A 82 48.09 -15.13 -1.20
C ALA A 82 49.22 -14.32 -1.89
N ALA A 83 49.16 -14.27 -3.23
CA ALA A 83 49.86 -13.27 -4.06
C ALA A 83 48.86 -12.60 -5.01
N PRO A 84 49.07 -11.31 -5.38
CA PRO A 84 48.02 -10.43 -5.89
C PRO A 84 47.93 -10.44 -7.42
N ALA A 85 46.73 -10.22 -7.97
CA ALA A 85 46.55 -9.87 -9.37
C ALA A 85 45.89 -8.49 -9.49
N ALA A 86 46.53 -7.67 -10.32
CA ALA A 86 46.33 -6.23 -10.55
C ALA A 86 45.05 -5.92 -11.36
N PRO A 87 44.65 -4.63 -11.49
CA PRO A 87 43.33 -4.21 -11.90
C PRO A 87 43.17 -4.15 -13.42
N ALA A 88 41.99 -4.49 -13.93
CA ALA A 88 41.57 -4.15 -15.28
C ALA A 88 40.80 -2.81 -15.26
N ALA A 89 41.29 -1.88 -16.06
CA ALA A 89 40.80 -0.52 -16.25
C ALA A 89 39.45 -0.45 -17.01
N PRO A 90 38.74 0.69 -16.99
CA PRO A 90 37.35 0.79 -17.39
C PRO A 90 37.19 1.00 -18.89
N SER A 91 36.18 0.35 -19.47
CA SER A 91 35.70 0.66 -20.81
C SER A 91 34.80 1.90 -20.77
N SER A 92 35.10 2.81 -21.69
CA SER A 92 34.65 4.18 -21.87
C SER A 92 33.15 4.38 -22.09
N GLU A 93 32.75 5.59 -21.69
CA GLU A 93 31.49 6.29 -21.92
C GLU A 93 30.99 6.25 -23.37
N GLN A 94 29.66 6.11 -23.50
CA GLN A 94 28.90 6.70 -24.60
C GLN A 94 27.71 7.46 -24.02
N GLY A 95 27.83 8.79 -24.04
CA GLY A 95 26.80 9.68 -24.59
C GLY A 95 25.48 9.82 -23.85
N VAL A 96 25.44 10.79 -22.95
CA VAL A 96 24.22 11.46 -22.45
C VAL A 96 23.38 11.96 -23.63
N LYS A 97 22.17 11.39 -23.81
CA LYS A 97 21.00 12.04 -24.43
C LYS A 97 19.73 11.28 -24.00
N GLY A 98 19.02 11.80 -22.98
CA GLY A 98 17.72 11.25 -22.57
C GLY A 98 17.27 11.63 -21.14
N SER A 99 17.35 12.89 -20.72
CA SER A 99 16.98 13.31 -19.35
C SER A 99 15.50 13.66 -19.14
N SER A 100 14.70 13.82 -20.19
CA SER A 100 13.26 14.20 -20.09
C SER A 100 12.30 13.03 -19.79
N ALA A 101 12.77 11.79 -19.92
CA ALA A 101 11.91 10.60 -19.85
C ALA A 101 11.79 9.95 -18.46
N ARG A 102 12.53 10.42 -17.44
CA ARG A 102 12.50 9.82 -16.10
C ARG A 102 11.39 10.46 -15.24
N PRO A 103 10.48 9.67 -14.63
CA PRO A 103 9.34 10.19 -13.85
C PRO A 103 9.73 11.19 -12.76
N CYS A 104 10.86 10.97 -12.08
CA CYS A 104 11.34 11.88 -11.05
C CYS A 104 11.75 13.27 -11.56
N TYR A 105 12.30 13.37 -12.78
CA TYR A 105 12.65 14.68 -13.35
C TYR A 105 11.39 15.50 -13.61
N GLN A 106 10.34 14.86 -14.17
CA GLN A 106 9.05 15.51 -14.45
C GLN A 106 8.34 15.99 -13.17
N LEU A 107 8.43 15.23 -12.07
CA LEU A 107 7.87 15.64 -10.78
C LEU A 107 8.54 16.90 -10.23
N LEU A 108 9.87 17.00 -10.36
CA LEU A 108 10.65 18.09 -9.82
C LEU A 108 10.63 19.36 -10.69
N GLU A 109 10.26 19.24 -11.96
CA GLU A 109 10.11 20.37 -12.90
C GLU A 109 8.80 21.14 -12.72
N ARG A 110 7.79 20.55 -12.07
CA ARG A 110 6.53 21.26 -11.80
C ARG A 110 6.76 22.37 -10.75
N PRO A 111 6.21 23.59 -10.95
CA PRO A 111 6.31 24.66 -9.96
C PRO A 111 5.68 24.21 -8.64
N GLU A 112 6.34 24.49 -7.50
CA GLU A 112 5.76 24.22 -6.18
C GLU A 112 4.61 25.17 -5.91
N GLU A 113 3.41 24.62 -5.74
CA GLU A 113 2.29 25.37 -5.21
C GLU A 113 2.57 25.63 -3.72
N THR A 114 2.71 26.91 -3.37
CA THR A 114 3.07 27.35 -2.02
C THR A 114 1.94 27.15 -1.01
N GLU A 115 0.69 27.08 -1.49
CA GLU A 115 -0.49 26.78 -0.69
C GLU A 115 -1.41 25.80 -1.42
N PRO A 116 -2.12 24.91 -0.70
CA PRO A 116 -3.16 24.10 -1.30
C PRO A 116 -4.26 24.99 -1.93
N PRO A 117 -4.87 24.55 -3.05
CA PRO A 117 -5.94 25.29 -3.70
C PRO A 117 -7.10 25.55 -2.74
N ARG A 118 -7.63 26.77 -2.74
CA ARG A 118 -8.75 27.18 -1.87
C ARG A 118 -10.07 26.89 -2.58
N GLY A 119 -10.68 25.75 -2.24
CA GLY A 119 -11.96 25.33 -2.80
C GLY A 119 -11.83 24.62 -4.14
N GLY A 120 -12.97 24.18 -4.67
CA GLY A 120 -13.07 23.29 -5.83
C GLY A 120 -14.05 22.15 -5.56
N PRO A 121 -14.30 21.28 -6.55
CA PRO A 121 -15.03 20.04 -6.31
C PRO A 121 -14.30 19.16 -5.28
N PRO A 122 -15.01 18.27 -4.56
CA PRO A 122 -14.41 17.35 -3.61
C PRO A 122 -13.19 16.62 -4.22
N GLY A 123 -12.08 16.58 -3.48
CA GLY A 123 -10.85 15.94 -3.92
C GLY A 123 -9.82 16.87 -4.56
N THR A 124 -10.16 18.14 -4.79
CA THR A 124 -9.22 19.13 -5.37
C THR A 124 -8.02 19.36 -4.46
N VAL A 125 -8.24 19.51 -3.15
CA VAL A 125 -7.17 19.74 -2.16
C VAL A 125 -6.36 18.46 -1.96
N ALA A 126 -7.05 17.31 -1.85
CA ALA A 126 -6.42 16.00 -1.73
C ALA A 126 -5.47 15.71 -2.91
N LYS A 127 -5.90 16.03 -4.13
CA LYS A 127 -5.08 15.89 -5.35
C LYS A 127 -3.84 16.77 -5.31
N ALA A 128 -3.97 18.03 -4.93
CA ALA A 128 -2.84 18.96 -4.83
C ALA A 128 -1.83 18.53 -3.76
N MET A 129 -2.31 18.13 -2.58
CA MET A 129 -1.45 17.64 -1.50
C MET A 129 -0.77 16.33 -1.85
N CYS A 130 -1.47 15.40 -2.51
CA CYS A 130 -0.89 14.19 -3.08
C CYS A 130 0.26 14.50 -4.05
N GLN A 131 0.10 15.48 -4.95
CA GLN A 131 1.18 15.91 -5.85
C GLN A 131 2.37 16.52 -5.11
N ARG A 132 2.12 17.25 -4.02
CA ARG A 132 3.16 17.80 -3.17
C ARG A 132 3.96 16.68 -2.49
N TYR A 133 3.28 15.70 -1.90
CA TYR A 133 3.94 14.57 -1.25
C TYR A 133 4.67 13.67 -2.23
N ALA A 134 4.16 13.52 -3.46
CA ALA A 134 4.85 12.76 -4.50
C ALA A 134 6.25 13.32 -4.82
N ARG A 135 6.51 14.62 -4.57
CA ARG A 135 7.88 15.15 -4.75
C ARG A 135 8.88 14.60 -3.75
N LEU A 136 8.43 14.11 -2.59
CA LEU A 136 9.29 13.48 -1.59
C LEU A 136 9.87 12.15 -2.07
N THR A 137 9.33 11.58 -3.15
CA THR A 137 9.86 10.35 -3.75
C THR A 137 11.12 10.61 -4.58
N CYS A 138 11.47 11.87 -4.81
CA CYS A 138 12.59 12.27 -5.66
C CYS A 138 13.41 13.36 -4.98
N GLU A 139 14.73 13.25 -5.00
CA GLU A 139 15.62 14.22 -4.36
C GLU A 139 16.71 14.67 -5.32
N ARG A 140 17.01 15.98 -5.35
CA ARG A 140 18.17 16.49 -6.09
C ARG A 140 19.39 16.50 -5.16
N LYS A 141 20.27 15.51 -5.31
CA LYS A 141 21.56 15.48 -4.59
C LYS A 141 22.68 15.92 -5.51
N ARG A 142 23.54 16.82 -5.02
CA ARG A 142 24.85 17.06 -5.63
C ARG A 142 25.77 15.96 -5.17
N LEU A 143 26.24 15.12 -6.09
CA LEU A 143 27.27 14.13 -5.77
C LEU A 143 28.62 14.84 -5.79
N ALA A 144 29.40 14.65 -4.72
CA ALA A 144 30.73 15.23 -4.64
C ALA A 144 31.72 14.40 -5.49
N PHE A 145 32.28 15.04 -6.53
CA PHE A 145 33.39 14.59 -7.39
C PHE A 145 33.14 13.39 -8.34
N PRO A 146 33.73 13.41 -9.57
CA PRO A 146 34.61 14.43 -10.14
C PRO A 146 33.86 15.58 -10.86
N PHE A 147 32.53 15.54 -10.90
CA PHE A 147 31.70 16.61 -11.46
C PHE A 147 30.68 17.04 -10.41
N ASP A 148 30.54 18.35 -10.18
CA ASP A 148 29.50 18.98 -9.34
C ASP A 148 28.14 18.87 -10.04
N GLU A 149 27.74 17.63 -10.34
CA GLU A 149 26.55 17.30 -11.12
C GLU A 149 25.37 17.09 -10.17
N LEU A 150 24.28 17.81 -10.47
CA LEU A 150 23.02 17.66 -9.76
C LEU A 150 22.34 16.37 -10.25
N THR A 151 22.40 15.33 -9.43
CA THR A 151 21.75 14.05 -9.72
C THR A 151 20.38 13.99 -9.06
N VAL A 152 19.40 13.45 -9.79
CA VAL A 152 18.09 13.13 -9.24
C VAL A 152 18.13 11.70 -8.72
N VAL A 153 17.99 11.55 -7.41
CA VAL A 153 17.87 10.28 -6.70
C VAL A 153 16.39 9.90 -6.65
N ASP A 154 16.10 8.66 -7.04
CA ASP A 154 14.75 8.10 -7.05
C ASP A 154 14.58 7.18 -5.84
N HIS A 155 13.74 7.61 -4.89
CA HIS A 155 13.44 6.88 -3.65
C HIS A 155 12.31 5.85 -3.84
N CYS A 156 11.91 5.60 -5.09
CA CYS A 156 10.89 4.62 -5.46
C CYS A 156 11.46 3.24 -5.83
N GLU A 157 12.78 3.05 -5.87
CA GLU A 157 13.40 1.79 -6.33
C GLU A 157 12.95 0.53 -5.56
N SER A 158 12.25 0.65 -4.43
CA SER A 158 11.54 -0.46 -3.76
C SER A 158 10.31 -1.02 -4.52
N HIS A 159 9.79 -0.30 -5.52
CA HIS A 159 8.54 -0.62 -6.24
C HIS A 159 8.71 -0.98 -7.72
N ASN A 160 9.93 -0.92 -8.26
CA ASN A 160 10.18 -1.04 -9.70
C ASN A 160 10.19 -2.49 -10.24
N ARG A 161 9.49 -3.41 -9.59
CA ARG A 161 9.19 -4.73 -10.15
C ARG A 161 7.69 -4.83 -10.28
N THR A 162 7.24 -5.06 -11.52
CA THR A 162 5.91 -5.57 -11.84
C THR A 162 5.66 -6.82 -11.02
N ASP A 163 5.20 -6.66 -9.78
CA ASP A 163 4.62 -7.71 -8.99
C ASP A 163 3.33 -8.07 -9.73
N GLN A 164 3.46 -9.05 -10.63
CA GLN A 164 2.34 -9.77 -11.20
C GLN A 164 1.36 -10.02 -10.07
N LEU A 165 0.09 -9.63 -10.27
CA LEU A 165 -1.01 -9.77 -9.32
C LEU A 165 -0.87 -11.07 -8.51
N ILE A 166 -0.30 -10.97 -7.29
CA ILE A 166 -0.05 -12.14 -6.46
C ILE A 166 -1.36 -12.47 -5.78
N ILE A 167 -2.09 -13.40 -6.38
CA ILE A 167 -3.34 -13.92 -5.84
C ILE A 167 -2.97 -14.94 -4.76
N GLY A 168 -3.01 -14.58 -3.48
CA GLY A 168 -2.74 -15.53 -2.37
C GLY A 168 -2.08 -14.99 -1.11
N GLY A 169 -2.03 -13.66 -0.93
CA GLY A 169 -1.32 -13.06 0.20
C GLY A 169 0.20 -13.23 0.08
N ARG A 170 0.95 -12.24 0.53
CA ARG A 170 2.39 -12.40 0.78
C ARG A 170 2.83 -11.43 1.86
N THR A 171 3.96 -11.72 2.47
CA THR A 171 4.65 -10.73 3.29
C THR A 171 5.06 -9.54 2.42
N ALA A 172 4.80 -8.33 2.90
CA ALA A 172 5.30 -7.11 2.29
C ALA A 172 6.83 -7.10 2.29
N ARG A 173 7.48 -6.36 1.40
CA ARG A 173 8.92 -6.09 1.42
C ARG A 173 9.20 -4.87 2.31
N PRO A 174 10.43 -4.73 2.86
CA PRO A 174 10.79 -3.49 3.57
C PRO A 174 10.54 -2.29 2.67
N LYS A 175 10.00 -1.20 3.24
CA LYS A 175 9.68 0.05 2.53
C LYS A 175 8.57 -0.04 1.48
N GLU A 176 7.85 -1.16 1.39
CA GLU A 176 6.82 -1.35 0.36
C GLU A 176 5.55 -0.53 0.64
N TYR A 177 5.13 -0.37 1.88
CA TYR A 177 3.92 0.42 2.19
C TYR A 177 4.26 1.49 3.22
N PRO A 178 4.93 2.58 2.81
CA PRO A 178 5.50 3.58 3.74
C PRO A 178 4.45 4.43 4.46
N HIS A 179 3.18 4.31 4.06
CA HIS A 179 2.05 5.00 4.70
C HIS A 179 1.36 4.14 5.76
N MET A 180 1.73 2.87 5.91
CA MET A 180 1.06 1.98 6.87
C MET A 180 1.27 2.45 8.31
N ALA A 181 0.18 2.47 9.05
CA ALA A 181 0.14 2.84 10.46
C ALA A 181 -0.43 1.68 11.29
N LEU A 182 0.23 1.38 12.41
CA LEU A 182 -0.30 0.52 13.47
C LEU A 182 -0.86 1.37 14.60
N LEU A 183 -2.09 1.09 15.02
CA LEU A 183 -2.81 1.84 16.04
C LEU A 183 -2.68 1.16 17.40
N GLY A 184 -2.09 1.88 18.35
CA GLY A 184 -1.76 1.41 19.69
C GLY A 184 -2.73 1.94 20.76
N TYR A 185 -3.15 1.04 21.65
CA TYR A 185 -4.07 1.28 22.77
C TYR A 185 -3.35 1.02 24.10
N GLY A 186 -3.82 1.64 25.17
CA GLY A 186 -3.18 1.56 26.49
C GLY A 186 -1.99 2.50 26.68
N ASP A 187 -1.29 2.33 27.80
CA ASP A 187 -0.17 3.16 28.23
C ASP A 187 1.17 2.41 28.10
N GLN A 188 2.27 3.15 28.00
CA GLN A 188 3.59 2.52 27.98
C GLN A 188 3.93 1.85 29.32
N PRO A 189 4.60 0.69 29.30
CA PRO A 189 5.15 -0.02 28.12
C PRO A 189 4.16 -0.98 27.42
N ASP A 190 2.96 -1.18 27.99
CA ASP A 190 1.97 -2.17 27.59
C ASP A 190 1.00 -1.65 26.50
N ILE A 191 1.58 -1.19 25.39
CA ILE A 191 0.81 -0.80 24.21
C ILE A 191 0.33 -2.05 23.46
N GLN A 192 -0.97 -2.13 23.21
CA GLN A 192 -1.57 -3.16 22.36
C GLN A 192 -1.85 -2.61 20.97
N PHE A 193 -1.38 -3.27 19.91
CA PHE A 193 -1.66 -2.88 18.53
C PHE A 193 -2.80 -3.72 17.95
N LEU A 194 -3.98 -3.11 17.76
CA LEU A 194 -5.21 -3.84 17.41
C LEU A 194 -5.83 -3.43 16.07
N CYS A 195 -5.47 -2.25 15.55
CA CYS A 195 -5.99 -1.74 14.28
C CYS A 195 -4.87 -1.20 13.40
N GLY A 196 -5.17 -1.08 12.11
CA GLY A 196 -4.36 -0.41 11.11
C GLY A 196 -4.86 1.01 10.78
N GLY A 197 -4.08 1.69 9.95
CA GLY A 197 -4.39 3.00 9.40
C GLY A 197 -3.47 3.36 8.24
N SER A 198 -3.70 4.53 7.66
CA SER A 198 -2.88 5.11 6.60
C SER A 198 -2.50 6.54 6.91
N LEU A 199 -1.20 6.83 6.92
CA LEU A 199 -0.71 8.21 6.96
C LEU A 199 -1.11 8.93 5.67
N ILE A 200 -1.82 10.05 5.78
CA ILE A 200 -2.33 10.83 4.61
C ILE A 200 -1.82 12.28 4.59
N SER A 201 -1.18 12.71 5.68
CA SER A 201 -0.48 13.99 5.80
C SER A 201 0.61 13.88 6.88
N PRO A 202 1.46 14.89 7.12
CA PRO A 202 2.49 14.84 8.16
C PRO A 202 1.95 14.45 9.55
N ASN A 203 0.72 14.85 9.87
CA ASN A 203 0.14 14.65 11.21
C ASN A 203 -1.28 14.08 11.18
N PHE A 204 -1.73 13.50 10.08
CA PHE A 204 -3.02 12.81 10.03
C PHE A 204 -2.91 11.37 9.53
N VAL A 205 -3.54 10.48 10.28
CA VAL A 205 -3.78 9.08 9.90
C VAL A 205 -5.27 8.88 9.65
N LEU A 206 -5.59 8.26 8.51
CA LEU A 206 -6.92 7.78 8.15
C LEU A 206 -7.11 6.36 8.67
N THR A 207 -8.24 6.08 9.31
CA THR A 207 -8.58 4.75 9.84
C THR A 207 -10.11 4.59 9.94
N ALA A 208 -10.58 3.47 10.46
CA ALA A 208 -12.00 3.23 10.72
C ALA A 208 -12.45 3.91 12.03
N ALA A 209 -13.72 4.32 12.10
CA ALA A 209 -14.25 4.95 13.31
C ALA A 209 -14.35 3.99 14.48
N HIS A 210 -14.64 2.71 14.23
CA HIS A 210 -14.65 1.67 15.25
C HIS A 210 -13.26 1.43 15.87
N CYS A 211 -12.17 1.79 15.18
CA CYS A 211 -10.82 1.71 15.73
C CYS A 211 -10.49 2.84 16.71
N VAL A 212 -11.30 3.89 16.81
CA VAL A 212 -10.99 5.01 17.72
C VAL A 212 -11.04 4.59 19.20
N HIS A 213 -11.89 3.62 19.53
CA HIS A 213 -12.08 3.11 20.90
C HIS A 213 -12.27 1.60 20.88
N SER A 214 -11.53 0.88 21.71
CA SER A 214 -11.67 -0.55 21.94
C SER A 214 -12.25 -0.81 23.33
N SER A 215 -13.32 -1.61 23.41
CA SER A 215 -14.03 -1.91 24.67
C SER A 215 -13.16 -2.56 25.76
N GLY A 216 -12.00 -3.13 25.41
CA GLY A 216 -11.05 -3.72 26.36
C GLY A 216 -9.75 -2.92 26.56
N ALA A 217 -9.36 -2.09 25.59
CA ALA A 217 -8.05 -1.40 25.60
C ALA A 217 -8.15 0.13 25.68
N GLY A 218 -9.37 0.69 25.65
CA GLY A 218 -9.63 2.12 25.72
C GLY A 218 -9.46 2.83 24.37
N ASP A 219 -9.19 4.13 24.42
CA ASP A 219 -8.97 4.95 23.22
C ASP A 219 -7.62 4.62 22.55
N VAL A 220 -7.57 4.76 21.23
CA VAL A 220 -6.29 4.75 20.50
C VAL A 220 -5.41 5.90 21.01
N ARG A 221 -4.21 5.62 21.50
CA ARG A 221 -3.29 6.64 22.08
C ARG A 221 -2.03 6.82 21.27
N TRP A 222 -1.67 5.83 20.45
CA TRP A 222 -0.39 5.78 19.75
C TRP A 222 -0.57 5.40 18.29
N VAL A 223 0.31 5.92 17.45
CA VAL A 223 0.47 5.53 16.06
C VAL A 223 1.93 5.13 15.86
N LEU A 224 2.15 3.92 15.34
CA LEU A 224 3.46 3.42 14.96
C LEU A 224 3.58 3.39 13.42
N LEU A 225 4.57 4.10 12.90
CA LEU A 225 4.89 4.20 11.47
C LEU A 225 6.28 3.60 11.19
N GLY A 226 6.59 3.31 9.93
CA GLY A 226 7.94 2.98 9.49
C GLY A 226 8.45 1.61 9.93
N THR A 227 7.54 0.69 10.25
CA THR A 227 7.86 -0.69 10.62
C THR A 227 7.06 -1.68 9.78
N ARG A 228 7.64 -2.85 9.54
CA ARG A 228 6.91 -4.05 9.11
C ARG A 228 6.61 -5.00 10.25
N GLY A 229 7.38 -4.96 11.34
CA GLY A 229 7.13 -5.77 12.52
C GLY A 229 5.95 -5.24 13.33
N ARG A 230 5.09 -6.14 13.82
CA ARG A 230 4.13 -5.82 14.89
C ARG A 230 4.80 -6.12 16.22
N PRO A 231 5.26 -5.11 16.98
CA PRO A 231 5.91 -5.35 18.25
C PRO A 231 4.86 -5.70 19.32
N ASP A 232 5.13 -6.74 20.12
CA ASP A 232 4.23 -7.14 21.21
C ASP A 232 4.14 -6.08 22.33
N ARG A 233 5.18 -5.26 22.49
CA ARG A 233 5.28 -4.20 23.51
C ARG A 233 6.12 -3.04 23.04
N ALA A 234 5.98 -1.89 23.70
CA ALA A 234 6.72 -0.69 23.34
C ALA A 234 8.25 -0.85 23.42
N ALA A 235 8.73 -1.59 24.41
CA ALA A 235 10.16 -1.88 24.57
C ALA A 235 10.77 -2.65 23.38
N ALA A 236 9.97 -3.47 22.68
CA ALA A 236 10.44 -4.21 21.51
C ALA A 236 10.68 -3.30 20.29
N MET A 237 10.06 -2.11 20.25
CA MET A 237 10.31 -1.12 19.19
C MET A 237 11.75 -0.61 19.20
N ALA A 238 12.34 -0.41 20.39
CA ALA A 238 13.72 0.04 20.52
C ALA A 238 14.71 -1.02 19.99
N ALA A 239 14.40 -2.31 20.19
CA ALA A 239 15.21 -3.40 19.65
C ALA A 239 15.09 -3.53 18.12
N GLN A 240 13.89 -3.33 17.56
CA GLN A 240 13.67 -3.32 16.10
C GLN A 240 14.38 -2.16 15.40
N SER A 241 14.60 -1.03 16.08
CA SER A 241 15.31 0.12 15.50
C SER A 241 16.77 -0.14 15.07
N GLN A 242 17.36 -1.26 15.53
CA GLN A 242 18.70 -1.69 15.12
C GLN A 242 18.71 -2.53 13.84
N ASP A 243 17.55 -3.01 13.39
CA ASP A 243 17.43 -3.69 12.09
C ASP A 243 17.39 -2.64 10.97
N ARG A 244 18.22 -2.84 9.93
CA ARG A 244 18.27 -1.94 8.76
C ARG A 244 16.98 -1.97 7.93
N GLN A 245 16.05 -2.87 8.25
CA GLN A 245 14.80 -3.10 7.54
C GLN A 245 13.63 -2.23 8.03
N ASP A 246 13.72 -1.62 9.22
CA ASP A 246 12.67 -0.77 9.80
C ASP A 246 13.26 0.54 10.38
N ARG A 247 12.44 1.59 10.44
CA ARG A 247 12.74 2.87 11.13
C ARG A 247 11.50 3.37 11.87
N PRO A 248 11.15 2.73 13.00
CA PRO A 248 9.89 2.98 13.68
C PRO A 248 9.79 4.41 14.23
N GLN A 249 8.62 5.02 14.06
CA GLN A 249 8.24 6.27 14.70
C GLN A 249 6.97 6.05 15.50
N LEU A 250 7.07 6.12 16.83
CA LEU A 250 5.92 6.07 17.73
C LEU A 250 5.47 7.49 18.06
N LEU A 251 4.26 7.84 17.67
CA LEU A 251 3.69 9.18 17.80
C LEU A 251 2.41 9.12 18.63
N ALA A 252 2.26 10.06 19.57
CA ALA A 252 1.03 10.17 20.36
C ALA A 252 -0.12 10.73 19.52
N VAL A 253 -1.34 10.29 19.81
CA VAL A 253 -2.56 10.81 19.20
C VAL A 253 -3.13 11.95 20.03
N GLU A 254 -3.13 13.15 19.45
CA GLU A 254 -3.66 14.39 20.05
C GLU A 254 -5.19 14.42 19.94
N GLN A 255 -5.73 14.16 18.74
CA GLN A 255 -7.18 14.22 18.49
C GLN A 255 -7.68 12.99 17.74
N ARG A 256 -8.88 12.56 18.12
CA ARG A 256 -9.58 11.38 17.61
C ARG A 256 -10.90 11.84 16.99
N LEU A 257 -10.93 11.99 15.67
CA LEU A 257 -12.04 12.62 14.94
C LEU A 257 -12.81 11.55 14.16
N LYS A 258 -13.86 11.00 14.77
CA LYS A 258 -14.82 10.12 14.07
C LYS A 258 -15.66 10.95 13.09
N HIS A 259 -16.12 10.34 12.00
CA HIS A 259 -17.11 10.98 11.15
C HIS A 259 -18.35 11.34 11.98
N PRO A 260 -18.94 12.55 11.83
CA PRO A 260 -20.07 12.98 12.66
C PRO A 260 -21.33 12.09 12.55
N GLU A 261 -21.47 11.40 11.43
CA GLU A 261 -22.59 10.49 11.15
C GLU A 261 -22.29 9.03 11.52
N TYR A 262 -21.13 8.74 12.14
CA TYR A 262 -20.83 7.41 12.67
C TYR A 262 -21.62 7.15 13.95
N ASP A 263 -22.60 6.26 13.86
CA ASP A 263 -23.52 5.93 14.96
C ASP A 263 -23.56 4.40 15.21
N PRO A 264 -22.71 3.86 16.09
CA PRO A 264 -22.71 2.44 16.42
C PRO A 264 -23.99 2.06 17.20
N PRO A 265 -24.56 0.85 17.02
CA PRO A 265 -23.91 -0.34 16.46
C PRO A 265 -23.97 -0.44 14.94
N ALA A 266 -24.69 0.47 14.26
CA ALA A 266 -24.72 0.48 12.80
C ALA A 266 -23.31 0.74 12.24
N LYS A 267 -22.99 0.09 11.12
CA LYS A 267 -21.65 0.13 10.50
C LYS A 267 -21.53 1.16 9.38
N TYR A 268 -22.38 2.18 9.40
CA TYR A 268 -22.34 3.29 8.45
C TYR A 268 -21.32 4.35 8.88
N HIS A 269 -20.74 5.05 7.91
CA HIS A 269 -19.80 6.15 8.18
C HIS A 269 -18.59 5.76 9.02
N ASP A 270 -18.15 4.50 8.91
CA ASP A 270 -17.08 3.92 9.70
C ASP A 270 -15.69 4.39 9.21
N ILE A 271 -15.43 5.67 9.40
CA ILE A 271 -14.19 6.36 9.01
C ILE A 271 -13.82 7.41 10.07
N ALA A 272 -12.54 7.53 10.37
CA ALA A 272 -12.01 8.47 11.33
C ALA A 272 -10.64 9.02 10.90
N LEU A 273 -10.32 10.17 11.48
CA LEU A 273 -9.03 10.84 11.36
C LEU A 273 -8.38 10.92 12.74
N LEU A 274 -7.12 10.52 12.82
CA LEU A 274 -6.29 10.68 14.01
C LEU A 274 -5.29 11.81 13.74
N ARG A 275 -5.36 12.88 14.52
CA ARG A 275 -4.35 13.94 14.52
C ARG A 275 -3.22 13.55 15.46
N LEU A 276 -2.01 13.51 14.94
CA LEU A 276 -0.79 13.22 15.69
C LEU A 276 -0.34 14.46 16.46
N ALA A 277 0.22 14.26 17.66
CA ALA A 277 0.76 15.34 18.49
C ALA A 277 2.03 15.98 17.92
N ALA A 278 2.68 15.31 16.96
CA ALA A 278 3.84 15.81 16.23
C ALA A 278 3.79 15.30 14.80
N ASP A 279 4.41 16.06 13.88
CA ASP A 279 4.57 15.64 12.49
C ASP A 279 5.47 14.41 12.40
N ALA A 280 5.03 13.41 11.63
CA ALA A 280 5.84 12.29 11.22
C ALA A 280 7.02 12.77 10.37
N LYS A 281 8.21 12.25 10.65
CA LYS A 281 9.41 12.56 9.89
C LYS A 281 9.41 11.73 8.61
N PHE A 282 9.09 12.36 7.49
CA PHE A 282 9.17 11.69 6.20
C PHE A 282 10.62 11.36 5.85
N ASP A 283 10.83 10.25 5.16
CA ASP A 283 12.16 9.82 4.75
C ASP A 283 12.19 9.11 3.39
N GLU A 284 13.39 8.65 3.02
CA GLU A 284 13.71 8.03 1.73
C GLU A 284 13.02 6.67 1.50
N GLY A 285 12.16 6.16 2.40
CA GLY A 285 11.42 4.93 2.10
C GLY A 285 10.58 4.28 3.19
N PHE A 286 10.76 4.65 4.46
CA PHE A 286 10.06 4.01 5.57
C PHE A 286 8.77 4.74 5.91
N VAL A 287 8.75 6.08 5.85
CA VAL A 287 7.57 6.88 6.21
C VAL A 287 7.27 7.92 5.14
N ARG A 288 6.12 7.76 4.48
CA ARG A 288 5.57 8.71 3.50
C ARG A 288 4.04 8.61 3.49
N PRO A 289 3.31 9.71 3.25
CA PRO A 289 1.86 9.65 3.21
C PRO A 289 1.37 9.01 1.90
N ALA A 290 0.20 8.37 1.95
CA ALA A 290 -0.53 7.94 0.77
C ALA A 290 -1.41 9.07 0.21
N CYS A 291 -1.77 8.94 -1.06
CA CYS A 291 -2.81 9.72 -1.68
C CYS A 291 -4.20 9.18 -1.35
N LEU A 292 -5.22 10.02 -1.43
CA LEU A 292 -6.62 9.60 -1.33
C LEU A 292 -7.16 9.27 -2.73
N GLY A 293 -7.92 8.19 -2.85
CA GLY A 293 -8.65 7.84 -4.05
C GLY A 293 -9.73 8.88 -4.36
N LEU A 294 -9.76 9.35 -5.61
CA LEU A 294 -10.65 10.44 -6.02
C LEU A 294 -11.89 9.94 -6.76
N GLU A 295 -11.83 8.70 -7.26
CA GLU A 295 -12.82 8.10 -8.13
C GLU A 295 -14.03 7.61 -7.31
N PRO A 296 -15.23 8.19 -7.48
CA PRO A 296 -16.42 7.78 -6.71
C PRO A 296 -16.86 6.35 -7.01
N ARG A 297 -16.51 5.80 -8.18
CA ARG A 297 -16.85 4.45 -8.63
C ARG A 297 -15.62 3.68 -9.13
N VAL A 298 -14.63 3.55 -8.24
CA VAL A 298 -13.35 2.90 -8.54
C VAL A 298 -13.50 1.47 -9.10
N GLU A 299 -14.52 0.74 -8.65
CA GLU A 299 -14.87 -0.63 -9.07
C GLU A 299 -15.31 -0.74 -10.53
N GLU A 300 -15.71 0.37 -11.17
CA GLU A 300 -16.05 0.38 -12.60
C GLU A 300 -14.80 0.57 -13.48
N GLN A 301 -13.70 1.09 -12.91
CA GLN A 301 -12.47 1.42 -13.63
C GLN A 301 -11.34 0.42 -13.35
N HIS A 302 -11.36 -0.22 -12.19
CA HIS A 302 -10.34 -1.15 -11.73
C HIS A 302 -10.97 -2.49 -11.39
N ARG A 303 -10.29 -3.58 -11.79
CA ARG A 303 -10.73 -4.95 -11.45
C ARG A 303 -10.27 -5.40 -10.07
N THR A 304 -9.13 -4.90 -9.62
CA THR A 304 -8.46 -5.35 -8.41
C THR A 304 -7.91 -4.19 -7.62
N ALA A 305 -7.84 -4.36 -6.31
CA ALA A 305 -7.14 -3.47 -5.39
C ALA A 305 -6.34 -4.30 -4.37
N THR A 306 -5.38 -3.67 -3.73
CA THR A 306 -4.49 -4.32 -2.75
C THR A 306 -4.92 -3.93 -1.35
N ALA A 307 -5.15 -4.91 -0.48
CA ALA A 307 -5.33 -4.71 0.96
C ALA A 307 -4.01 -5.04 1.68
N THR A 308 -3.71 -4.31 2.75
CA THR A 308 -2.49 -4.48 3.54
C THR A 308 -2.75 -4.31 5.02
N GLY A 309 -2.12 -5.15 5.83
CA GLY A 309 -2.20 -5.07 7.28
C GLY A 309 -1.51 -6.22 8.00
N TRP A 310 -1.70 -6.30 9.32
CA TRP A 310 -1.09 -7.29 10.21
C TRP A 310 -2.12 -8.30 10.76
N GLY A 311 -3.28 -8.36 10.11
CA GLY A 311 -4.36 -9.24 10.48
C GLY A 311 -4.02 -10.73 10.39
N VAL A 312 -4.97 -11.52 10.87
CA VAL A 312 -4.95 -12.96 10.94
C VAL A 312 -4.80 -13.55 9.53
N THR A 313 -3.85 -14.47 9.33
CA THR A 313 -3.55 -15.03 8.00
C THR A 313 -4.37 -16.28 7.65
N ASP A 314 -5.06 -16.87 8.63
CA ASP A 314 -5.85 -18.11 8.49
C ASP A 314 -7.06 -18.11 9.44
N TRP A 315 -8.11 -18.85 9.13
CA TRP A 315 -9.39 -18.92 9.88
C TRP A 315 -9.28 -19.07 11.43
N ASP A 316 -8.17 -19.64 11.92
CA ASP A 316 -7.84 -19.87 13.34
C ASP A 316 -6.36 -19.50 13.63
N GLY A 317 -5.79 -18.60 12.83
CA GLY A 317 -4.38 -18.26 12.85
C GLY A 317 -4.02 -17.14 13.84
N GLU A 318 -2.78 -17.15 14.32
CA GLU A 318 -2.23 -15.98 15.00
C GLU A 318 -2.10 -14.79 14.03
N GLN A 319 -2.25 -13.56 14.54
CA GLN A 319 -1.97 -12.35 13.79
C GLN A 319 -0.54 -12.38 13.24
N SER A 320 -0.34 -11.93 12.01
CA SER A 320 1.01 -11.91 11.43
C SER A 320 1.90 -10.92 12.17
N ASN A 321 3.09 -11.38 12.56
CA ASN A 321 4.12 -10.50 13.11
C ASN A 321 4.74 -9.57 12.06
N LEU A 322 4.48 -9.83 10.78
CA LEU A 322 4.98 -9.03 9.66
C LEU A 322 3.81 -8.48 8.83
N LEU A 323 3.99 -7.29 8.28
CA LEU A 323 3.02 -6.69 7.36
C LEU A 323 2.76 -7.62 6.17
N MET A 324 1.49 -7.87 5.89
CA MET A 324 0.99 -8.69 4.80
C MET A 324 0.32 -7.83 3.73
N THR A 325 0.28 -8.34 2.51
CA THR A 325 -0.40 -7.73 1.38
C THR A 325 -1.15 -8.78 0.57
N VAL A 326 -2.37 -8.44 0.13
CA VAL A 326 -3.21 -9.32 -0.69
C VAL A 326 -3.92 -8.53 -1.78
N THR A 327 -3.96 -9.08 -2.99
CA THR A 327 -4.75 -8.54 -4.10
C THR A 327 -6.16 -9.13 -4.08
N LEU A 328 -7.17 -8.26 -4.01
CA LEU A 328 -8.59 -8.59 -3.98
C LEU A 328 -9.30 -8.07 -5.23
N ASN A 329 -10.35 -8.76 -5.68
CA ASN A 329 -11.18 -8.25 -6.76
C ASN A 329 -12.16 -7.20 -6.22
N LEU A 330 -12.29 -6.08 -6.93
CA LEU A 330 -13.33 -5.10 -6.65
C LEU A 330 -14.67 -5.65 -7.12
N THR A 331 -15.70 -5.54 -6.27
CA THR A 331 -17.06 -6.00 -6.56
C THR A 331 -17.93 -4.81 -6.93
N SER A 332 -18.77 -4.96 -7.96
CA SER A 332 -19.75 -3.95 -8.32
C SER A 332 -20.73 -3.69 -7.17
N MET A 333 -21.24 -2.46 -7.05
CA MET A 333 -22.21 -2.13 -6.01
C MET A 333 -23.49 -2.97 -6.08
N SER A 334 -23.95 -3.34 -7.28
CA SER A 334 -25.07 -4.27 -7.45
C SER A 334 -24.74 -5.65 -6.90
N GLY A 335 -23.59 -6.22 -7.28
CA GLY A 335 -23.15 -7.53 -6.80
C GLY A 335 -22.95 -7.57 -5.28
N CYS A 336 -22.43 -6.49 -4.71
CA CYS A 336 -22.27 -6.39 -3.26
C CYS A 336 -23.61 -6.34 -2.52
N ARG A 337 -24.55 -5.49 -2.99
CA ARG A 337 -25.91 -5.43 -2.43
C ARG A 337 -26.62 -6.77 -2.50
N GLU A 338 -26.52 -7.45 -3.65
CA GLU A 338 -27.11 -8.77 -3.85
C GLU A 338 -26.49 -9.83 -2.93
N ALA A 339 -25.17 -9.82 -2.73
CA ALA A 339 -24.49 -10.74 -1.83
C ALA A 339 -25.00 -10.57 -0.39
N TYR A 340 -25.05 -9.34 0.11
CA TYR A 340 -25.52 -9.05 1.47
C TYR A 340 -27.03 -9.26 1.65
N ALA A 341 -27.84 -9.02 0.61
CA ALA A 341 -29.27 -9.33 0.64
C ALA A 341 -29.51 -10.84 0.70
N ARG A 342 -28.82 -11.64 -0.13
CA ARG A 342 -28.93 -13.11 -0.17
C ARG A 342 -28.51 -13.75 1.14
N ALA A 343 -27.45 -13.24 1.74
CA ALA A 343 -26.91 -13.81 2.96
C ALA A 343 -27.86 -13.64 4.17
N SER A 344 -28.92 -12.82 4.06
CA SER A 344 -29.75 -12.38 5.21
C SER A 344 -28.91 -11.72 6.32
N GLN A 345 -27.69 -11.28 5.98
CA GLN A 345 -26.66 -10.85 6.93
C GLN A 345 -26.58 -9.34 7.09
N GLY A 346 -27.59 -8.62 6.60
CA GLY A 346 -27.70 -7.20 6.89
C GLY A 346 -27.96 -6.92 8.37
N GLY A 347 -28.72 -7.81 9.03
CA GLY A 347 -29.02 -7.76 10.46
C GLY A 347 -29.32 -6.36 11.00
N SER A 348 -28.95 -6.11 12.26
CA SER A 348 -28.98 -4.78 12.87
C SER A 348 -27.73 -3.94 12.55
N ALA A 349 -26.70 -4.53 11.93
CA ALA A 349 -25.43 -3.87 11.65
C ALA A 349 -25.49 -2.96 10.41
N ILE A 350 -26.25 -3.37 9.39
CA ILE A 350 -26.55 -2.57 8.19
C ILE A 350 -28.06 -2.62 7.87
N PRO A 351 -28.92 -2.01 8.72
CA PRO A 351 -30.38 -2.10 8.59
C PRO A 351 -30.92 -1.55 7.25
N ASN A 352 -30.18 -0.65 6.60
CA ASN A 352 -30.51 -0.09 5.28
C ASN A 352 -29.71 -0.74 4.14
N GLY A 353 -29.06 -1.89 4.40
CA GLY A 353 -28.19 -2.58 3.45
C GLY A 353 -26.92 -1.81 3.10
N ILE A 354 -26.32 -2.16 1.96
CA ILE A 354 -25.08 -1.55 1.45
C ILE A 354 -25.37 -0.22 0.73
N LEU A 355 -24.80 0.87 1.24
CA LEU A 355 -24.95 2.23 0.73
C LEU A 355 -23.80 2.63 -0.22
N ASP A 356 -23.95 3.75 -0.94
CA ASP A 356 -22.90 4.27 -1.84
C ASP A 356 -21.63 4.74 -1.10
N SER A 357 -21.73 4.95 0.21
CA SER A 357 -20.59 5.22 1.09
C SER A 357 -19.72 3.98 1.37
N HIS A 358 -20.15 2.81 0.91
CA HIS A 358 -19.40 1.55 0.99
C HIS A 358 -18.73 1.20 -0.35
N LEU A 359 -17.66 0.43 -0.24
CA LEU A 359 -16.95 -0.23 -1.32
C LEU A 359 -16.75 -1.69 -0.93
N CYS A 360 -16.85 -2.62 -1.89
CA CYS A 360 -16.72 -4.04 -1.60
C CYS A 360 -15.58 -4.67 -2.41
N ALA A 361 -14.79 -5.49 -1.75
CA ALA A 361 -13.68 -6.20 -2.37
C ALA A 361 -13.53 -7.59 -1.75
N GLY A 362 -13.23 -8.59 -2.56
CA GLY A 362 -13.04 -9.96 -2.10
C GLY A 362 -12.71 -10.88 -3.27
N SER A 363 -12.10 -12.03 -2.98
CA SER A 363 -11.81 -13.07 -3.95
C SER A 363 -12.13 -14.45 -3.35
N PRO A 364 -12.54 -15.47 -4.13
CA PRO A 364 -12.80 -16.79 -3.57
C PRO A 364 -11.62 -17.31 -2.75
N GLY A 365 -11.87 -17.67 -1.48
CA GLY A 365 -10.85 -18.11 -0.52
C GLY A 365 -9.87 -17.04 -0.04
N LYS A 366 -10.14 -15.74 -0.29
CA LYS A 366 -9.25 -14.61 0.07
C LYS A 366 -10.09 -13.38 0.43
N ASP A 367 -10.06 -13.01 1.70
CA ASP A 367 -10.69 -11.79 2.19
C ASP A 367 -9.79 -11.09 3.23
N SER A 368 -10.06 -9.82 3.52
CA SER A 368 -9.47 -9.13 4.67
C SER A 368 -10.01 -9.74 5.97
N CYS A 369 -9.11 -10.09 6.87
CA CYS A 369 -9.41 -10.85 8.09
C CYS A 369 -9.35 -9.97 9.35
N GLU A 370 -9.65 -10.55 10.52
CA GLU A 370 -9.52 -9.85 11.80
C GLU A 370 -8.10 -9.27 11.98
N GLY A 371 -7.99 -8.03 12.47
CA GLY A 371 -6.71 -7.34 12.71
C GLY A 371 -6.22 -6.45 11.56
N ASP A 372 -6.88 -6.44 10.40
CA ASP A 372 -6.67 -5.45 9.34
C ASP A 372 -7.60 -4.22 9.46
N SER A 373 -8.48 -4.20 10.47
CA SER A 373 -9.45 -3.13 10.74
C SER A 373 -8.82 -1.74 10.66
N GLY A 374 -9.43 -0.84 9.89
CA GLY A 374 -8.92 0.51 9.67
C GLY A 374 -7.73 0.62 8.70
N GLY A 375 -7.17 -0.50 8.25
CA GLY A 375 -6.14 -0.54 7.21
C GLY A 375 -6.67 -0.14 5.82
N PRO A 376 -5.77 0.15 4.86
CA PRO A 376 -6.16 0.59 3.53
C PRO A 376 -6.50 -0.55 2.58
N LEU A 377 -7.51 -0.29 1.75
CA LEU A 377 -7.63 -0.86 0.40
C LEU A 377 -7.11 0.19 -0.59
N GLN A 378 -6.16 -0.19 -1.44
CA GLN A 378 -5.36 0.76 -2.20
C GLN A 378 -5.01 0.34 -3.62
N LEU A 379 -4.83 1.35 -4.47
CA LEU A 379 -4.31 1.23 -5.83
C LEU A 379 -2.89 1.80 -5.90
N PHE A 380 -2.12 1.36 -6.89
CA PHE A 380 -0.80 1.93 -7.20
C PHE A 380 -0.79 2.40 -8.67
N PRO A 381 -1.46 3.52 -8.97
CA PRO A 381 -1.47 4.07 -10.33
C PRO A 381 -0.09 4.58 -10.73
N SER A 382 0.12 4.76 -12.04
CA SER A 382 1.38 5.32 -12.56
C SER A 382 1.56 6.82 -12.26
N SER A 383 0.49 7.51 -11.86
CA SER A 383 0.50 8.94 -11.60
C SER A 383 -0.36 9.33 -10.40
N PRO A 384 0.15 10.18 -9.48
CA PRO A 384 1.55 10.63 -9.43
C PRO A 384 2.51 9.48 -9.13
N TYR A 385 3.74 9.62 -9.62
CA TYR A 385 4.73 8.57 -9.57
C TYR A 385 4.99 8.11 -8.12
N CYS A 386 5.06 6.81 -7.92
CA CYS A 386 5.37 6.18 -6.64
C CYS A 386 4.39 6.44 -5.48
N MET A 387 3.12 6.70 -5.79
CA MET A 387 2.12 6.97 -4.77
C MET A 387 1.05 5.89 -4.74
N PHE A 388 0.77 5.40 -3.54
CA PHE A 388 -0.42 4.60 -3.28
C PHE A 388 -1.65 5.50 -3.13
N HIS A 389 -2.79 5.04 -3.62
CA HIS A 389 -4.07 5.70 -3.52
C HIS A 389 -5.00 4.87 -2.65
N VAL A 390 -5.31 5.34 -1.44
CA VAL A 390 -6.25 4.69 -0.53
C VAL A 390 -7.67 4.95 -1.03
N VAL A 391 -8.32 3.90 -1.54
CA VAL A 391 -9.67 3.96 -2.12
C VAL A 391 -10.73 3.47 -1.13
N GLY A 392 -10.32 2.66 -0.15
CA GLY A 392 -11.19 2.15 0.90
C GLY A 392 -10.46 2.03 2.25
N VAL A 393 -11.22 2.05 3.33
CA VAL A 393 -10.75 1.76 4.70
C VAL A 393 -11.48 0.52 5.20
N VAL A 394 -10.76 -0.50 5.67
CA VAL A 394 -11.35 -1.77 6.15
C VAL A 394 -12.34 -1.46 7.28
N SER A 395 -13.61 -1.83 7.09
CA SER A 395 -14.69 -1.53 8.04
C SER A 395 -15.24 -2.82 8.67
N PHE A 396 -15.84 -3.70 7.87
CA PHE A 396 -16.35 -4.99 8.32
C PHE A 396 -16.38 -5.98 7.16
N GLY A 397 -16.38 -7.26 7.45
CA GLY A 397 -16.45 -8.34 6.46
C GLY A 397 -16.68 -9.64 7.19
N HIS A 398 -17.27 -10.62 6.50
CA HIS A 398 -17.45 -11.93 7.10
C HIS A 398 -16.16 -12.74 6.93
N PHE A 399 -15.83 -13.53 7.94
CA PHE A 399 -14.64 -14.36 8.06
C PHE A 399 -14.03 -14.82 6.71
N CYS A 400 -12.76 -14.47 6.52
CA CYS A 400 -11.76 -15.02 5.60
C CYS A 400 -12.25 -16.13 4.64
N GLY A 401 -12.80 -15.74 3.48
CA GLY A 401 -12.92 -16.66 2.33
C GLY A 401 -14.32 -17.23 2.02
N PHE A 402 -15.40 -16.68 2.57
CA PHE A 402 -16.77 -16.98 2.13
C PHE A 402 -17.20 -16.16 0.88
N ASP A 403 -18.34 -16.52 0.28
CA ASP A 403 -18.91 -15.91 -0.94
C ASP A 403 -19.42 -14.46 -0.76
N THR A 404 -19.19 -13.82 0.39
CA THR A 404 -19.58 -12.43 0.66
C THR A 404 -18.33 -11.55 0.73
N PRO A 405 -18.20 -10.49 -0.08
CA PRO A 405 -17.01 -9.65 -0.09
C PRO A 405 -16.90 -8.80 1.19
N GLY A 406 -15.67 -8.53 1.63
CA GLY A 406 -15.40 -7.52 2.65
C GLY A 406 -15.87 -6.12 2.26
N VAL A 407 -16.29 -5.33 3.25
CA VAL A 407 -16.82 -3.98 3.11
C VAL A 407 -15.85 -2.95 3.69
N TYR A 408 -15.67 -1.90 2.91
CA TYR A 408 -14.75 -0.81 3.16
C TYR A 408 -15.52 0.51 3.14
N ALA A 409 -15.13 1.47 3.99
CA ALA A 409 -15.60 2.83 3.85
C ALA A 409 -14.97 3.47 2.60
N ARG A 410 -15.80 3.90 1.64
CA ARG A 410 -15.35 4.46 0.35
C ARG A 410 -14.74 5.84 0.54
N VAL A 411 -13.42 5.97 0.40
CA VAL A 411 -12.70 7.23 0.67
C VAL A 411 -13.23 8.40 -0.16
N ALA A 412 -13.51 8.19 -1.44
CA ALA A 412 -14.01 9.22 -2.34
C ALA A 412 -15.32 9.87 -1.85
N HIS A 413 -16.17 9.12 -1.12
CA HIS A 413 -17.41 9.63 -0.53
C HIS A 413 -17.14 10.66 0.58
N TYR A 414 -16.04 10.50 1.33
CA TYR A 414 -15.71 11.31 2.50
C TYR A 414 -14.70 12.43 2.22
N LEU A 415 -14.25 12.61 0.98
CA LEU A 415 -13.32 13.67 0.60
C LEU A 415 -13.72 15.06 1.10
N PRO A 416 -14.99 15.52 1.02
CA PRO A 416 -15.36 16.83 1.54
C PRO A 416 -15.08 16.98 3.04
N TRP A 417 -15.31 15.94 3.83
CA TRP A 417 -15.05 15.93 5.26
C TRP A 417 -13.55 15.84 5.56
N ILE A 418 -12.82 14.98 4.85
CA ILE A 418 -11.38 14.81 5.01
C ILE A 418 -10.65 16.11 4.69
N GLU A 419 -10.93 16.73 3.54
CA GLU A 419 -10.25 17.97 3.11
C GLU A 419 -10.47 19.12 4.09
N ARG A 420 -11.71 19.32 4.56
CA ARG A 420 -12.02 20.39 5.54
C ARG A 420 -11.34 20.16 6.89
N THR A 421 -11.05 18.92 7.25
CA THR A 421 -10.49 18.55 8.56
C THR A 421 -8.97 18.55 8.53
N VAL A 422 -8.37 17.94 7.50
CA VAL A 422 -6.91 17.74 7.38
C VAL A 422 -6.22 18.98 6.83
N TRP A 423 -6.86 19.68 5.89
CA TRP A 423 -6.30 20.87 5.23
C TRP A 423 -7.29 22.04 5.30
N PRO A 424 -7.63 22.51 6.53
CA PRO A 424 -8.55 23.62 6.68
C PRO A 424 -7.99 24.88 5.99
N PRO A 425 -8.84 25.70 5.35
CA PRO A 425 -8.40 26.95 4.77
C PRO A 425 -7.78 27.84 5.86
N ALA A 426 -6.62 28.44 5.58
CA ALA A 426 -5.98 29.37 6.50
C ALA A 426 -6.98 30.45 6.95
N ALA A 427 -7.05 30.69 8.26
CA ALA A 427 -7.93 31.71 8.82
C ALA A 427 -7.64 33.05 8.14
N ARG A 428 -8.68 33.70 7.59
CA ARG A 428 -8.52 35.07 7.08
C ARG A 428 -8.04 35.95 8.24
N PRO A 429 -6.99 36.76 8.06
CA PRO A 429 -6.63 37.74 9.08
C PRO A 429 -7.83 38.66 9.34
N PRO A 430 -8.05 39.10 10.59
CA PRO A 430 -9.12 40.04 10.90
C PRO A 430 -8.99 41.27 10.00
N ARG A 431 -10.10 41.69 9.39
CA ARG A 431 -10.11 42.92 8.58
C ARG A 431 -9.70 44.08 9.50
N PRO A 432 -8.76 44.95 9.12
CA PRO A 432 -8.48 46.15 9.89
C PRO A 432 -9.79 46.96 10.00
N GLU A 433 -10.22 47.24 11.23
CA GLU A 433 -11.31 48.17 11.47
C GLU A 433 -10.92 49.53 10.89
N VAL A 434 -11.62 49.94 9.83
CA VAL A 434 -11.51 51.30 9.31
C VAL A 434 -12.19 52.22 10.32
N SER A 435 -11.41 52.73 11.27
CA SER A 435 -11.84 53.81 12.15
C SER A 435 -12.11 55.05 11.30
N TYR A 436 -13.39 55.33 11.02
CA TYR A 436 -13.82 56.60 10.47
C TYR A 436 -13.57 57.70 11.49
N ARG A 437 -12.39 58.32 11.43
CA ARG A 437 -12.17 59.63 12.09
C ARG A 437 -13.02 60.67 11.38
N ASN A 438 -14.15 61.03 11.98
CA ASN A 438 -14.96 62.19 11.61
C ASN A 438 -14.09 63.46 11.59
N ARG A 439 -13.65 63.90 10.41
CA ARG A 439 -13.08 65.24 10.22
C ARG A 439 -14.22 66.25 10.32
N LYS A 440 -14.32 66.91 11.48
CA LYS A 440 -15.10 68.14 11.67
C LYS A 440 -14.77 69.12 10.52
N ARG A 441 -15.78 69.47 9.73
CA ARG A 441 -15.75 70.59 8.78
C ARG A 441 -15.46 71.88 9.55
N ARG A 442 -14.26 72.45 9.41
CA ARG A 442 -14.03 73.86 9.72
C ARG A 442 -14.48 74.66 8.49
N GLY A 443 -15.62 75.33 8.61
CA GLY A 443 -16.07 76.34 7.65
C GLY A 443 -15.08 77.49 7.59
N GLY A 444 -14.80 77.96 6.38
CA GLY A 444 -13.93 79.10 6.10
C GLY A 444 -14.54 80.44 6.50
N PRO A 445 -13.73 81.52 6.46
CA PRO A 445 -14.13 82.84 6.94
C PRO A 445 -14.94 83.62 5.87
N SER A 446 -16.02 84.26 6.32
CA SER A 446 -16.73 85.30 5.57
C SER A 446 -16.11 86.66 5.91
N LEU A 447 -15.67 87.40 4.89
CA LEU A 447 -15.24 88.79 5.00
C LEU A 447 -16.45 89.75 5.03
N ALA A 448 -16.21 90.91 5.66
CA ALA A 448 -16.84 92.23 5.50
C ALA A 448 -17.99 92.68 6.43
N LYS A 449 -17.65 93.62 7.32
CA LYS A 449 -18.23 94.97 7.57
C LYS A 449 -17.42 95.60 8.72
N ILE A 450 -16.61 96.66 8.56
CA ILE A 450 -16.95 98.10 8.39
C ILE A 450 -18.18 98.49 9.22
N VAL A 451 -17.98 98.93 10.47
CA VAL A 451 -17.87 100.34 10.94
C VAL A 451 -17.07 100.32 12.24
#